data_AF-A0A2P5CIU1-F1
#
_entry.id   AF-A0A2P5CIU1-F1
#
_cell.length_a   1.000
_cell.length_b   1.000
_cell.length_c   1.000
_cell.angle_alpha   90.00
_cell.angle_beta   90.00
_cell.angle_gamma   90.00
#
_symmetry.space_group_name_H-M   'P 1'
#
loop_
_entity.id
_entity.type
_entity.pdbx_description
1 polymer ?
#
loop_
_entity_poly.entity_id
_entity_poly.type
_entity_poly.pdbx_seq_one_letter_code
_entity_poly.pdbx_strand_id
1 'polypeptide(L)'
;MWKIKYGTGEDDPYLFSTNNFVGRQIFEFDPNAGTPEERAQIEEARQNFYRNRYNVRPCSDHIWRLQVLSERSFKQTIAPVKVEDGEEITYEIADAAMRRSINFWSVLQSPHGHWPAENAGIMFYIPPLVFCMYISDHMDIVFNEHHKREMLWYMYCHQNEDGGWGLHIEGPSMMMCTVLNYLAMRILGEGPDGGLDNACARARKWILDNGGATGSASWGKTWMAKNLESGNFELRTLYIGRNTWCV
;
A
#
# COMPACT_ATOMS: atom_id res chain seq x y z
N MET A 1 -16.28 -5.32 -2.62
CA MET A 1 -14.92 -5.36 -3.20
C MET A 1 -14.49 -3.96 -3.61
N TRP A 2 -13.20 -3.71 -3.65
CA TRP A 2 -12.66 -2.46 -4.19
C TRP A 2 -12.82 -2.40 -5.70
N LYS A 3 -13.35 -1.30 -6.24
CA LYS A 3 -13.52 -1.05 -7.67
C LYS A 3 -12.72 0.17 -8.07
N ILE A 4 -12.01 0.09 -9.20
CA ILE A 4 -11.43 1.30 -9.78
C ILE A 4 -12.54 2.19 -10.32
N LYS A 5 -12.41 3.50 -10.09
CA LYS A 5 -13.25 4.55 -10.67
C LYS A 5 -12.35 5.57 -11.34
N TYR A 6 -12.80 6.07 -12.47
CA TYR A 6 -12.11 7.14 -13.21
C TYR A 6 -12.80 8.46 -12.89
N GLY A 7 -12.02 9.54 -12.80
CA GLY A 7 -12.54 10.86 -12.45
C GLY A 7 -13.65 11.31 -13.38
N THR A 8 -14.85 11.45 -12.84
CA THR A 8 -15.99 12.08 -13.49
C THR A 8 -15.98 13.58 -13.16
N GLY A 9 -16.49 14.42 -14.06
CA GLY A 9 -16.70 15.85 -13.81
C GLY A 9 -17.88 16.06 -12.86
N GLU A 10 -17.73 15.64 -11.61
CA GLU A 10 -18.79 15.72 -10.60
C GLU A 10 -18.96 17.13 -10.05
N ASP A 11 -20.19 17.43 -9.63
CA ASP A 11 -20.61 18.68 -8.96
C ASP A 11 -20.12 18.75 -7.50
N ASP A 12 -18.91 18.28 -7.20
CA ASP A 12 -18.32 18.41 -5.87
C ASP A 12 -17.64 19.78 -5.73
N PRO A 13 -18.14 20.68 -4.85
CA PRO A 13 -17.57 22.02 -4.68
C PRO A 13 -16.12 22.02 -4.16
N TYR A 14 -15.62 20.89 -3.64
CA TYR A 14 -14.25 20.73 -3.18
C TYR A 14 -13.30 20.15 -4.22
N LEU A 15 -13.81 19.76 -5.41
CA LEU A 15 -13.00 19.25 -6.50
C LEU A 15 -12.80 20.32 -7.58
N PHE A 16 -11.54 20.66 -7.84
CA PHE A 16 -11.14 21.55 -8.94
C PHE A 16 -10.25 20.82 -9.94
N SER A 17 -10.42 21.12 -11.22
CA SER A 17 -9.61 20.55 -12.29
C SER A 17 -9.48 21.49 -13.48
N THR A 18 -8.29 21.55 -14.07
CA THR A 18 -8.01 22.29 -15.31
C THR A 18 -8.23 21.46 -16.59
N ASN A 19 -8.39 20.14 -16.46
CA ASN A 19 -8.51 19.20 -17.58
C ASN A 19 -9.74 18.27 -17.46
N ASN A 20 -10.79 18.72 -16.78
CA ASN A 20 -12.01 17.94 -16.52
C ASN A 20 -11.76 16.54 -15.90
N PHE A 21 -10.81 16.43 -14.97
CA PHE A 21 -10.44 15.21 -14.23
C PHE A 21 -9.92 14.05 -15.10
N VAL A 22 -9.60 14.31 -16.37
CA VAL A 22 -8.99 13.33 -17.26
C VAL A 22 -7.67 12.85 -16.66
N GLY A 23 -7.46 11.53 -16.64
CA GLY A 23 -6.30 10.89 -16.00
C GLY A 23 -6.46 10.60 -14.50
N ARG A 24 -7.48 11.13 -13.82
CA ARG A 24 -7.74 10.82 -12.40
C ARG A 24 -8.32 9.41 -12.24
N GLN A 25 -7.88 8.72 -11.19
CA GLN A 25 -8.40 7.43 -10.77
C GLN A 25 -8.44 7.32 -9.25
N ILE A 26 -9.42 6.58 -8.73
CA ILE A 26 -9.54 6.24 -7.31
C ILE A 26 -10.01 4.78 -7.18
N PHE A 27 -9.84 4.21 -6.00
CA PHE A 27 -10.52 2.97 -5.63
C PHE A 27 -11.66 3.28 -4.65
N GLU A 28 -12.84 2.73 -4.93
CA GLU A 28 -14.01 2.86 -4.08
C GLU A 28 -14.44 1.46 -3.61
N PHE A 29 -14.78 1.32 -2.33
CA PHE A 29 -15.28 0.05 -1.82
C PHE A 29 -16.79 -0.06 -2.03
N ASP A 30 -17.22 -1.09 -2.76
CA ASP A 30 -18.63 -1.41 -2.93
C ASP A 30 -18.94 -2.79 -2.28
N PRO A 31 -19.76 -2.87 -1.22
CA PRO A 31 -20.08 -4.13 -0.54
C PRO A 31 -20.90 -5.10 -1.40
N ASN A 32 -21.56 -4.60 -2.45
CA ASN A 32 -22.43 -5.35 -3.35
C ASN A 32 -21.76 -5.70 -4.68
N ALA A 33 -20.63 -5.07 -5.01
CA ALA A 33 -19.89 -5.37 -6.24
C ALA A 33 -19.33 -6.80 -6.30
N GLY A 34 -19.39 -7.37 -7.50
CA GLY A 34 -18.77 -8.64 -7.91
C GLY A 34 -19.48 -9.90 -7.43
N THR A 35 -19.38 -10.96 -8.22
CA THR A 35 -19.92 -12.28 -7.87
C THR A 35 -19.14 -12.92 -6.72
N PRO A 36 -19.68 -13.95 -6.04
CA PRO A 36 -18.94 -14.71 -5.03
C PRO A 36 -17.59 -15.22 -5.55
N GLU A 37 -17.54 -15.67 -6.80
CA GLU A 37 -16.33 -16.16 -7.48
C GLU A 37 -15.31 -15.05 -7.69
N GLU A 38 -15.73 -13.87 -8.17
CA GLU A 38 -14.84 -12.72 -8.34
C GLU A 38 -14.27 -12.23 -7.00
N ARG A 39 -15.09 -12.21 -5.94
CA ARG A 39 -14.64 -11.87 -4.59
C ARG A 39 -13.63 -12.90 -4.06
N ALA A 40 -13.87 -14.18 -4.31
CA ALA A 40 -12.94 -15.25 -3.92
C ALA A 40 -11.60 -15.14 -4.66
N GLN A 41 -11.61 -14.84 -5.97
CA GLN A 41 -10.39 -14.59 -6.75
C GLN A 41 -9.58 -13.41 -6.22
N ILE A 42 -10.25 -12.32 -5.82
CA ILE A 42 -9.58 -11.17 -5.22
C ILE A 42 -8.93 -11.53 -3.89
N GLU A 43 -9.63 -12.26 -3.02
CA GLU A 43 -9.05 -12.68 -1.74
C GLU A 43 -7.91 -13.68 -1.94
N GLU A 44 -8.02 -14.61 -2.90
CA GLU A 44 -6.94 -15.51 -3.27
C GLU A 44 -5.70 -14.74 -3.73
N ALA A 45 -5.87 -13.74 -4.60
CA ALA A 45 -4.80 -12.86 -5.04
C ALA A 45 -4.14 -12.12 -3.87
N ARG A 46 -4.94 -11.65 -2.91
CA ARG A 46 -4.49 -10.97 -1.69
C ARG A 46 -3.62 -11.88 -0.84
N GLN A 47 -4.10 -13.10 -0.57
CA GLN A 47 -3.36 -14.10 0.19
C GLN A 47 -2.10 -14.58 -0.55
N ASN A 48 -2.18 -14.71 -1.88
CA ASN A 48 -1.03 -15.07 -2.70
C ASN A 48 0.07 -14.01 -2.63
N PHE A 49 -0.28 -12.73 -2.68
CA PHE A 49 0.67 -11.65 -2.48
C PHE A 49 1.31 -11.74 -1.09
N TYR A 50 0.52 -11.89 -0.03
CA TYR A 50 1.06 -12.00 1.32
C TYR A 50 2.03 -13.18 1.49
N ARG A 51 1.74 -14.35 0.91
CA ARG A 51 2.64 -15.51 0.95
C ARG A 51 3.96 -15.27 0.20
N ASN A 52 3.93 -14.47 -0.87
CA ASN A 52 5.09 -14.23 -1.73
C ASN A 52 5.78 -12.87 -1.48
N ARG A 53 5.32 -12.10 -0.49
CA ARG A 53 5.73 -10.72 -0.24
C ARG A 53 7.25 -10.51 -0.10
N TYR A 54 7.98 -11.52 0.36
CA TYR A 54 9.44 -11.44 0.49
C TYR A 54 10.20 -11.75 -0.81
N ASN A 55 9.56 -12.45 -1.75
CA ASN A 55 10.12 -12.79 -3.05
C ASN A 55 9.77 -11.73 -4.12
N VAL A 56 8.56 -11.19 -4.05
CA VAL A 56 8.05 -10.14 -4.95
C VAL A 56 7.46 -9.03 -4.09
N ARG A 57 8.21 -7.94 -3.96
CA ARG A 57 7.90 -6.82 -3.07
C ARG A 57 6.78 -5.90 -3.62
N PRO A 58 6.85 -5.40 -4.86
CA PRO A 58 5.80 -4.53 -5.38
C PRO A 58 4.53 -5.31 -5.72
N CYS A 59 3.37 -4.68 -5.49
CA CYS A 59 2.11 -5.22 -5.94
C CYS A 59 2.03 -5.04 -7.46
N SER A 60 1.62 -6.08 -8.19
CA SER A 60 1.56 -6.03 -9.66
C SER A 60 0.23 -5.49 -10.19
N ASP A 61 -0.41 -4.54 -9.50
CA ASP A 61 -1.76 -4.02 -9.83
C ASP A 61 -2.81 -5.11 -10.10
N HIS A 62 -2.66 -6.26 -9.45
CA HIS A 62 -3.31 -7.49 -9.91
C HIS A 62 -4.83 -7.43 -9.79
N ILE A 63 -5.34 -6.84 -8.72
CA ILE A 63 -6.78 -6.67 -8.47
C ILE A 63 -7.42 -5.81 -9.57
N TRP A 64 -6.78 -4.71 -9.97
CA TRP A 64 -7.28 -3.87 -11.06
C TRP A 64 -7.25 -4.61 -12.40
N ARG A 65 -6.15 -5.33 -12.70
CA ARG A 65 -6.05 -6.14 -13.93
C ARG A 65 -7.17 -7.17 -14.01
N LEU A 66 -7.42 -7.92 -12.93
CA LEU A 66 -8.50 -8.91 -12.89
C LEU A 66 -9.86 -8.28 -13.23
N GLN A 67 -10.15 -7.10 -12.68
CA GLN A 67 -11.41 -6.40 -12.95
C GLN A 67 -11.54 -5.95 -14.40
N VAL A 68 -10.54 -5.26 -14.93
CA VAL A 68 -10.61 -4.73 -16.31
C VAL A 68 -10.66 -5.86 -17.34
N LEU A 69 -9.91 -6.94 -17.12
CA LEU A 69 -9.91 -8.10 -18.01
C LEU A 69 -11.25 -8.84 -17.97
N SER A 70 -11.87 -8.98 -16.78
CA SER A 70 -13.22 -9.55 -16.62
C SER A 70 -14.27 -8.70 -17.34
N GLU A 71 -14.29 -7.38 -17.08
CA GLU A 71 -15.24 -6.43 -17.68
C GLU A 71 -15.18 -6.42 -19.20
N ARG A 72 -13.98 -6.56 -19.78
CA ARG A 72 -13.76 -6.60 -21.23
C ARG A 72 -13.85 -8.00 -21.82
N SER A 73 -14.21 -9.01 -21.01
CA SER A 73 -14.26 -10.42 -21.41
C SER A 73 -12.99 -10.88 -22.13
N PHE A 74 -11.84 -10.35 -21.70
CA PHE A 74 -10.59 -10.52 -22.42
C PHE A 74 -10.06 -11.94 -22.27
N LYS A 75 -9.61 -12.51 -23.40
CA LYS A 75 -8.89 -13.77 -23.44
C LYS A 75 -7.63 -13.57 -24.26
N GLN A 76 -6.48 -13.84 -23.65
CA GLN A 76 -5.22 -13.79 -24.37
C GLN A 76 -5.14 -14.97 -25.34
N THR A 77 -5.23 -14.70 -26.64
CA THR A 77 -5.18 -15.70 -27.70
C THR A 77 -3.76 -15.99 -28.18
N ILE A 78 -2.81 -15.10 -27.92
CA ILE A 78 -1.42 -15.26 -28.32
C ILE A 78 -0.66 -16.01 -27.22
N ALA A 79 -0.10 -17.16 -27.59
CA ALA A 79 0.63 -18.02 -26.66
C ALA A 79 1.83 -17.28 -26.03
N PRO A 80 2.12 -17.50 -24.74
CA PRO A 80 3.31 -16.95 -24.12
C PRO A 80 4.56 -17.54 -24.78
N VAL A 81 5.53 -16.67 -25.04
CA VAL A 81 6.86 -17.08 -25.53
C VAL A 81 7.78 -17.13 -24.31
N LYS A 82 8.50 -18.24 -24.15
CA LYS A 82 9.57 -18.40 -23.16
C LYS A 82 10.87 -18.59 -23.93
N VAL A 83 11.91 -17.90 -23.49
CA VAL A 83 13.26 -18.01 -24.03
C VAL A 83 14.13 -18.37 -22.85
N GLU A 84 14.81 -19.51 -22.93
CA GLU A 84 15.72 -19.98 -21.89
C GLU A 84 17.09 -19.29 -22.01
N ASP A 85 17.88 -19.33 -20.93
CA ASP A 85 19.21 -18.72 -20.92
C ASP A 85 20.11 -19.34 -22.00
N GLY A 86 20.62 -18.49 -22.90
CA GLY A 86 21.51 -18.88 -24.00
C GLY A 86 20.81 -19.19 -25.32
N GLU A 87 19.47 -19.16 -25.38
CA GLU A 87 18.74 -19.27 -26.64
C GLU A 87 18.78 -17.97 -27.46
N GLU A 88 18.80 -18.10 -28.79
CA GLU A 88 18.79 -16.95 -29.69
C GLU A 88 17.38 -16.34 -29.80
N ILE A 89 17.27 -15.03 -29.58
CA ILE A 89 16.02 -14.28 -29.76
C ILE A 89 15.86 -13.94 -31.24
N THR A 90 15.08 -14.75 -31.97
CA THR A 90 14.76 -14.47 -33.37
C THR A 90 13.72 -13.35 -33.52
N TYR A 91 13.58 -12.82 -34.73
CA TYR A 91 12.55 -11.82 -35.05
C TYR A 91 11.14 -12.33 -34.74
N GLU A 92 10.83 -13.58 -35.05
CA GLU A 92 9.51 -14.20 -34.84
C GLU A 92 9.17 -14.30 -33.35
N ILE A 93 10.16 -14.66 -32.52
CA ILE A 93 10.04 -14.70 -31.06
C ILE A 93 9.72 -13.29 -30.53
N ALA A 94 10.47 -12.29 -30.98
CA ALA A 94 10.27 -10.90 -30.57
C ALA A 94 8.92 -10.33 -31.04
N ASP A 95 8.53 -10.56 -32.30
CA ASP A 95 7.24 -10.11 -32.86
C ASP A 95 6.06 -10.75 -32.13
N ALA A 96 6.11 -12.06 -31.85
CA ALA A 96 5.08 -12.75 -31.09
C ALA A 96 4.94 -12.20 -29.66
N ALA A 97 6.07 -12.00 -28.96
CA ALA A 97 6.09 -11.43 -27.62
C ALA A 97 5.55 -9.98 -27.61
N MET A 98 5.93 -9.17 -28.60
CA MET A 98 5.46 -7.79 -28.75
C MET A 98 3.96 -7.73 -29.03
N ARG A 99 3.45 -8.50 -29.99
CA ARG A 99 2.01 -8.56 -30.31
C ARG A 99 1.18 -9.01 -29.12
N ARG A 100 1.66 -10.02 -28.39
CA ARG A 100 1.02 -10.49 -27.16
C ARG A 100 0.92 -9.37 -26.12
N SER A 101 2.01 -8.62 -25.94
CA SER A 101 2.12 -7.52 -24.98
C SER A 101 1.22 -6.36 -25.37
N ILE A 102 1.22 -5.96 -26.64
CA ILE A 102 0.32 -4.91 -27.17
C ILE A 102 -1.13 -5.32 -26.96
N ASN A 103 -1.53 -6.53 -27.36
CA ASN A 103 -2.90 -7.02 -27.18
C ASN A 103 -3.35 -6.95 -25.72
N PHE A 104 -2.47 -7.33 -24.78
CA PHE A 104 -2.75 -7.26 -23.35
C PHE A 104 -2.87 -5.81 -22.85
N TRP A 105 -1.88 -4.97 -23.14
CA TRP A 105 -1.84 -3.60 -22.62
C TRP A 105 -2.90 -2.69 -23.25
N SER A 106 -3.25 -2.87 -24.53
CA SER A 106 -4.36 -2.15 -25.16
C SER A 106 -5.68 -2.35 -24.42
N VAL A 107 -5.91 -3.56 -23.90
CA VAL A 107 -7.13 -3.88 -23.13
C VAL A 107 -7.10 -3.29 -21.73
N LEU A 108 -5.92 -2.98 -21.18
CA LEU A 108 -5.80 -2.34 -19.88
C LEU A 108 -5.87 -0.80 -19.93
N GLN A 109 -5.87 -0.19 -21.11
CA GLN A 109 -5.96 1.26 -21.23
C GLN A 109 -7.29 1.78 -20.65
N SER A 110 -7.23 2.77 -19.77
CA SER A 110 -8.43 3.38 -19.17
C SER A 110 -9.27 4.12 -20.24
N PRO A 111 -10.55 4.43 -19.94
CA PRO A 111 -11.36 5.30 -20.79
C PRO A 111 -10.76 6.70 -21.01
N HIS A 112 -9.86 7.14 -20.13
CA HIS A 112 -9.15 8.42 -20.24
C HIS A 112 -7.86 8.31 -21.07
N GLY A 113 -7.51 7.11 -21.56
CA GLY A 113 -6.32 6.87 -22.38
C GLY A 113 -5.03 6.58 -21.61
N HIS A 114 -5.05 6.70 -20.27
CA HIS A 114 -3.90 6.37 -19.42
C HIS A 114 -3.94 4.92 -18.92
N TRP A 115 -2.83 4.44 -18.35
CA TRP A 115 -2.78 3.15 -17.65
C TRP A 115 -2.71 3.38 -16.15
N PRO A 116 -3.72 2.94 -15.39
CA PRO A 116 -3.64 2.90 -13.94
C PRO A 116 -2.44 2.07 -13.50
N ALA A 117 -1.63 2.66 -12.61
CA ALA A 117 -0.51 1.98 -11.98
C ALA A 117 -0.45 2.39 -10.51
N GLU A 118 -0.11 1.42 -9.67
CA GLU A 118 0.29 1.67 -8.29
C GLU A 118 1.61 2.45 -8.28
N ASN A 119 1.64 3.54 -7.52
CA ASN A 119 2.88 4.25 -7.17
C ASN A 119 3.28 3.89 -5.74
N ALA A 120 3.61 2.62 -5.54
CA ALA A 120 4.10 2.10 -4.27
C ALA A 120 5.61 2.26 -4.16
N GLY A 121 6.13 1.90 -3.00
CA GLY A 121 7.56 1.89 -2.75
C GLY A 121 7.85 2.53 -1.42
N ILE A 122 7.34 3.73 -1.14
CA ILE A 122 7.71 4.48 0.05
C ILE A 122 6.91 4.04 1.29
N MET A 123 7.60 3.70 2.37
CA MET A 123 6.98 3.24 3.64
C MET A 123 6.69 4.37 4.63
N PHE A 124 6.61 5.62 4.17
CA PHE A 124 6.28 6.78 4.98
C PHE A 124 5.22 7.70 4.34
N TYR A 125 4.34 7.17 3.48
CA TYR A 125 3.17 7.91 2.97
C TYR A 125 1.90 7.66 3.79
N ILE A 126 1.59 6.39 4.08
CA ILE A 126 0.43 6.03 4.89
C ILE A 126 0.53 6.60 6.31
N PRO A 127 1.66 6.50 7.04
CA PRO A 127 1.71 6.98 8.41
C PRO A 127 1.43 8.49 8.56
N PRO A 128 2.06 9.40 7.79
CA PRO A 128 1.70 10.81 7.83
C PRO A 128 0.24 11.11 7.49
N LEU A 129 -0.35 10.39 6.52
CA LEU A 129 -1.76 10.55 6.18
C LEU A 129 -2.65 10.18 7.37
N VAL A 130 -2.38 9.05 8.02
CA VAL A 130 -3.08 8.61 9.25
C VAL A 130 -2.92 9.65 10.35
N PHE A 131 -1.72 10.19 10.56
CA PHE A 131 -1.48 11.19 11.61
C PHE A 131 -2.21 12.50 11.32
N CYS A 132 -2.21 12.97 10.08
CA CYS A 132 -2.95 14.17 9.69
C CYS A 132 -4.43 14.02 9.99
N MET A 133 -5.04 12.91 9.56
CA MET A 133 -6.48 12.67 9.78
C MET A 133 -6.81 12.45 11.25
N TYR A 134 -5.89 11.86 12.03
CA TYR A 134 -6.03 11.71 13.46
C TYR A 134 -5.98 13.07 14.18
N ILE A 135 -4.96 13.88 13.90
CA ILE A 135 -4.78 15.20 14.52
C ILE A 135 -5.91 16.15 14.14
N SER A 136 -6.44 16.06 12.91
CA SER A 136 -7.56 16.89 12.48
C SER A 136 -8.92 16.38 12.94
N ASP A 137 -9.03 15.21 13.58
CA ASP A 137 -10.30 14.56 13.94
C ASP A 137 -11.19 14.20 12.72
N HIS A 138 -10.55 13.76 11.63
CA HIS A 138 -11.22 13.36 10.38
C HIS A 138 -11.05 11.88 10.04
N MET A 139 -10.52 11.06 10.96
CA MET A 139 -10.29 9.63 10.72
C MET A 139 -11.55 8.89 10.24
N ASP A 140 -12.67 9.06 10.94
CA ASP A 140 -13.93 8.36 10.62
C ASP A 140 -14.72 9.04 9.50
N ILE A 141 -14.35 10.26 9.13
CA ILE A 141 -14.92 10.99 7.98
C ILE A 141 -14.28 10.50 6.68
N VAL A 142 -12.95 10.32 6.68
CA VAL A 142 -12.18 9.99 5.47
C VAL A 142 -11.98 8.49 5.32
N PHE A 143 -11.80 7.75 6.42
CA PHE A 143 -11.50 6.32 6.39
C PHE A 143 -12.62 5.49 7.03
N ASN A 144 -13.42 4.85 6.17
CA ASN A 144 -14.26 3.74 6.62
C ASN A 144 -13.40 2.52 7.04
N GLU A 145 -14.03 1.50 7.63
CA GLU A 145 -13.32 0.32 8.10
C GLU A 145 -12.55 -0.44 7.01
N HIS A 146 -13.04 -0.42 5.77
CA HIS A 146 -12.34 -1.05 4.65
C HIS A 146 -11.03 -0.32 4.33
N HIS A 147 -11.01 1.02 4.35
CA HIS A 147 -9.77 1.79 4.19
C HIS A 147 -8.77 1.44 5.29
N LYS A 148 -9.21 1.46 6.56
CA LYS A 148 -8.35 1.13 7.71
C LYS A 148 -7.77 -0.29 7.57
N ARG A 149 -8.59 -1.25 7.18
CA ARG A 149 -8.18 -2.64 6.93
C ARG A 149 -7.14 -2.76 5.82
N GLU A 150 -7.29 -2.06 4.69
CA GLU A 150 -6.29 -2.12 3.62
C GLU A 150 -5.00 -1.38 3.97
N MET A 151 -5.06 -0.29 4.75
CA MET A 151 -3.86 0.39 5.26
C MET A 151 -3.05 -0.52 6.18
N LEU A 152 -3.73 -1.19 7.12
CA LEU A 152 -3.12 -2.20 7.99
C LEU A 152 -2.53 -3.35 7.16
N TRP A 153 -3.30 -3.86 6.19
CA TRP A 153 -2.82 -4.92 5.31
C TRP A 153 -1.56 -4.53 4.54
N TYR A 154 -1.49 -3.31 3.99
CA TYR A 154 -0.30 -2.83 3.32
C TYR A 154 0.91 -2.80 4.26
N MET A 155 0.74 -2.36 5.51
CA MET A 155 1.81 -2.39 6.51
C MET A 155 2.26 -3.81 6.83
N TYR A 156 1.33 -4.76 6.97
CA TYR A 156 1.64 -6.17 7.22
C TYR A 156 2.39 -6.83 6.06
N CYS A 157 2.01 -6.52 4.83
CA CYS A 157 2.67 -7.04 3.64
C CYS A 157 4.13 -6.57 3.52
N HIS A 158 4.46 -5.41 4.08
CA HIS A 158 5.77 -4.78 3.90
C HIS A 158 6.61 -4.75 5.18
N GLN A 159 6.16 -5.39 6.26
CA GLN A 159 7.00 -5.60 7.44
C GLN A 159 8.11 -6.61 7.11
N ASN A 160 9.36 -6.21 7.33
CA ASN A 160 10.50 -7.09 7.17
C ASN A 160 10.50 -8.20 8.23
N GLU A 161 11.23 -9.28 7.96
CA GLU A 161 11.29 -10.44 8.86
C GLU A 161 11.85 -10.09 10.25
N ASP A 162 12.67 -9.04 10.34
CA ASP A 162 13.21 -8.53 11.60
C ASP A 162 12.18 -7.72 12.43
N GLY A 163 10.99 -7.46 11.88
CA GLY A 163 9.92 -6.70 12.51
C GLY A 163 9.90 -5.21 12.18
N GLY A 164 10.87 -4.70 11.42
CA GLY A 164 10.94 -3.30 11.04
C GLY A 164 10.38 -2.98 9.65
N TRP A 165 10.50 -1.71 9.25
CA TRP A 165 10.20 -1.21 7.91
C TRP A 165 11.35 -0.35 7.40
N GLY A 166 11.69 -0.53 6.13
CA GLY A 166 12.71 0.29 5.45
C GLY A 166 12.18 1.61 4.92
N LEU A 167 13.07 2.39 4.29
CA LEU A 167 12.69 3.65 3.61
C LEU A 167 11.69 3.39 2.47
N HIS A 168 11.88 2.26 1.80
CA HIS A 168 11.00 1.72 0.78
C HIS A 168 10.74 0.21 1.00
N ILE A 169 9.79 -0.36 0.26
CA ILE A 169 9.30 -1.75 0.40
C ILE A 169 10.39 -2.82 0.28
N GLU A 170 11.49 -2.52 -0.43
CA GLU A 170 12.65 -3.42 -0.61
C GLU A 170 13.82 -3.08 0.33
N GLY A 171 13.71 -1.98 1.08
CA GLY A 171 14.80 -1.47 1.90
C GLY A 171 14.95 -2.22 3.22
N PRO A 172 16.17 -2.25 3.79
CA PRO A 172 16.37 -2.76 5.14
C PRO A 172 15.65 -1.87 6.15
N SER A 173 15.27 -2.46 7.28
CA SER A 173 14.56 -1.76 8.34
C SER A 173 15.32 -0.55 8.88
N MET A 174 14.60 0.55 9.11
CA MET A 174 15.16 1.80 9.63
C MET A 174 14.27 2.40 10.71
N MET A 175 14.88 3.17 11.62
CA MET A 175 14.18 3.71 12.80
C MET A 175 12.97 4.57 12.46
N MET A 176 13.13 5.52 11.53
CA MET A 176 12.04 6.43 11.15
C MET A 176 10.82 5.65 10.66
N CYS A 177 10.97 4.83 9.62
CA CYS A 177 9.84 4.12 9.03
C CYS A 177 9.25 3.08 10.00
N THR A 178 10.07 2.41 10.81
CA THR A 178 9.55 1.44 11.78
C THR A 178 8.69 2.12 12.85
N VAL A 179 9.15 3.24 13.41
CA VAL A 179 8.38 3.99 14.40
C VAL A 179 7.09 4.56 13.80
N LEU A 180 7.17 5.14 12.60
CA LEU A 180 6.00 5.72 11.94
C LEU A 180 4.93 4.65 11.64
N ASN A 181 5.32 3.50 11.07
CA ASN A 181 4.37 2.42 10.79
C ASN A 181 3.81 1.79 12.07
N TYR A 182 4.64 1.61 13.12
CA TYR A 182 4.15 1.18 14.43
C TYR A 182 3.03 2.10 14.93
N LEU A 183 3.30 3.41 15.02
CA LEU A 183 2.34 4.41 15.51
C LEU A 183 1.09 4.47 14.64
N ALA A 184 1.22 4.36 13.31
CA ALA A 184 0.07 4.34 12.42
C ALA A 184 -0.83 3.12 12.68
N MET A 185 -0.26 1.93 12.90
CA MET A 185 -1.04 0.76 13.29
C MET A 185 -1.74 0.96 14.65
N ARG A 186 -1.06 1.60 15.63
CA ARG A 186 -1.69 1.94 16.93
C ARG A 186 -2.92 2.83 16.73
N ILE A 187 -2.80 3.88 15.91
CA ILE A 187 -3.88 4.83 15.64
C ILE A 187 -5.03 4.19 14.85
N LEU A 188 -4.72 3.26 13.95
CA LEU A 188 -5.72 2.50 13.20
C LEU A 188 -6.46 1.45 14.03
N GLY A 189 -6.13 1.29 15.31
CA GLY A 189 -6.88 0.49 16.27
C GLY A 189 -6.26 -0.85 16.63
N GLU A 190 -5.04 -1.16 16.16
CA GLU A 190 -4.34 -2.35 16.66
C GLU A 190 -4.05 -2.24 18.16
N GLY A 191 -3.66 -3.34 18.80
CA GLY A 191 -3.09 -3.38 20.16
C GLY A 191 -1.55 -3.29 20.15
N PRO A 192 -0.89 -3.03 21.31
CA PRO A 192 0.57 -3.02 21.34
C PRO A 192 1.15 -4.39 20.98
N ASP A 193 0.41 -5.45 21.30
CA ASP A 193 0.71 -6.82 20.89
C ASP A 193 -0.20 -7.30 19.73
N GLY A 194 -0.85 -6.36 19.05
CA GLY A 194 -1.77 -6.62 17.95
C GLY A 194 -1.09 -6.66 16.58
N GLY A 195 -1.94 -6.68 15.56
CA GLY A 195 -1.59 -6.80 14.15
C GLY A 195 -1.40 -8.25 13.70
N LEU A 196 -1.45 -8.43 12.39
CA LEU A 196 -1.21 -9.74 11.78
C LEU A 196 0.18 -10.24 12.15
N ASP A 197 0.27 -11.45 12.70
CA ASP A 197 1.53 -12.06 13.13
C ASP A 197 2.30 -11.21 14.18
N ASN A 198 1.56 -10.61 15.11
CA ASN A 198 2.05 -9.73 16.18
C ASN A 198 2.90 -8.56 15.65
N ALA A 199 2.51 -8.00 14.51
CA ALA A 199 3.26 -6.95 13.82
C ALA A 199 3.68 -5.80 14.75
N CYS A 200 2.79 -5.34 15.63
CA CYS A 200 3.10 -4.27 16.59
C CYS A 200 4.15 -4.68 17.62
N ALA A 201 4.08 -5.90 18.14
CA ALA A 201 5.05 -6.39 19.13
C ALA A 201 6.46 -6.52 18.51
N ARG A 202 6.55 -7.06 17.29
CA ARG A 202 7.82 -7.17 16.56
C ARG A 202 8.42 -5.81 16.24
N ALA A 203 7.60 -4.87 15.79
CA ALA A 203 8.00 -3.50 15.54
C ALA A 203 8.55 -2.83 16.80
N ARG A 204 7.81 -2.93 17.92
CA ARG A 204 8.26 -2.37 19.20
C ARG A 204 9.57 -2.99 19.66
N LYS A 205 9.71 -4.31 19.56
CA LYS A 205 10.97 -5.00 19.87
C LYS A 205 12.12 -4.47 19.00
N TRP A 206 11.93 -4.40 17.68
CA TRP A 206 12.94 -3.88 16.76
C TRP A 206 13.34 -2.44 17.12
N ILE A 207 12.38 -1.57 17.44
CA ILE A 207 12.64 -0.18 17.86
C ILE A 207 13.51 -0.14 19.12
N LEU A 208 13.15 -0.91 20.14
CA LEU A 208 13.86 -0.91 21.42
C LEU A 208 15.28 -1.48 21.29
N ASP A 209 15.44 -2.58 20.55
CA ASP A 209 16.73 -3.23 20.31
C ASP A 209 17.69 -2.34 19.49
N ASN A 210 17.15 -1.43 18.67
CA ASN A 210 17.92 -0.51 17.82
C ASN A 210 18.08 0.91 18.39
N GLY A 211 17.91 1.08 19.71
CA GLY A 211 18.22 2.34 20.41
C GLY A 211 17.03 3.28 20.63
N GLY A 212 15.81 2.85 20.29
CA GLY A 212 14.58 3.60 20.55
C GLY A 212 14.32 4.73 19.55
N ALA A 213 13.16 5.37 19.70
CA ALA A 213 12.66 6.35 18.73
C ALA A 213 13.54 7.61 18.59
N THR A 214 14.44 7.89 19.53
CA THR A 214 15.35 9.04 19.50
C THR A 214 16.36 8.98 18.35
N GLY A 215 16.67 7.76 17.86
CA GLY A 215 17.50 7.51 16.69
C GLY A 215 16.83 7.80 15.35
N SER A 216 15.56 8.23 15.34
CA SER A 216 14.84 8.57 14.11
C SER A 216 15.47 9.78 13.39
N ALA A 217 15.38 9.77 12.05
CA ALA A 217 15.68 10.93 11.21
C ALA A 217 14.76 12.12 11.52
N SER A 218 15.16 13.33 11.09
CA SER A 218 14.48 14.60 11.40
C SER A 218 12.99 14.60 11.05
N TRP A 219 12.61 14.07 9.89
CA TRP A 219 11.21 13.96 9.47
C TRP A 219 10.37 13.11 10.43
N GLY A 220 10.90 11.97 10.89
CA GLY A 220 10.20 11.15 11.88
C GLY A 220 10.01 11.88 13.22
N LYS A 221 11.00 12.67 13.65
CA LYS A 221 10.90 13.49 14.86
C LYS A 221 9.81 14.55 14.74
N THR A 222 9.69 15.21 13.59
CA THR A 222 8.61 16.18 13.32
C THR A 222 7.23 15.55 13.47
N TRP A 223 7.03 14.34 12.94
CA TRP A 223 5.76 13.64 13.07
C TRP A 223 5.46 13.18 14.49
N MET A 224 6.46 12.69 15.22
CA MET A 224 6.27 12.26 16.63
C MET A 224 5.97 13.43 17.56
N ALA A 225 6.62 14.58 17.38
CA ALA A 225 6.39 15.77 18.20
C ALA A 225 4.91 16.22 18.15
N LYS A 226 4.32 16.26 16.95
CA LYS A 226 2.91 16.62 16.77
C LYS A 226 1.93 15.64 17.44
N ASN A 227 2.28 14.35 17.49
CA ASN A 227 1.44 13.33 18.12
C ASN A 227 1.56 13.31 19.66
N LEU A 228 2.66 13.81 20.22
CA LEU A 228 2.81 14.00 21.67
C LEU A 228 1.90 15.13 22.17
N GLU A 229 1.75 16.19 21.38
CA GLU A 229 0.88 17.33 21.71
C GLU A 229 -0.62 16.98 21.67
N SER A 230 -1.02 16.04 20.80
CA SER A 230 -2.41 15.57 20.70
C SER A 230 -2.81 14.50 21.73
N GLY A 231 -1.93 14.17 22.69
CA GLY A 231 -2.28 13.34 23.85
C GLY A 231 -2.03 11.83 23.71
N ASN A 232 -1.24 11.37 22.73
CA ASN A 232 -0.95 9.95 22.55
C ASN A 232 0.07 9.42 23.60
N PHE A 233 -0.43 8.73 24.63
CA PHE A 233 0.33 8.30 25.83
C PHE A 233 1.47 7.30 25.52
N GLU A 234 1.40 6.57 24.40
CA GLU A 234 2.35 5.49 24.10
C GLU A 234 3.68 5.93 23.49
N LEU A 235 3.79 7.15 22.96
CA LEU A 235 5.09 7.65 22.51
C LEU A 235 6.10 7.63 23.66
N ARG A 236 5.67 7.93 24.89
CA ARG A 236 6.53 7.90 26.08
C ARG A 236 7.25 6.57 26.26
N THR A 237 6.64 5.42 25.98
CA THR A 237 7.28 4.11 26.17
C THR A 237 8.35 3.80 25.11
N LEU A 238 8.24 4.36 23.90
CA LEU A 238 9.27 4.25 22.85
C LEU A 238 10.45 5.21 23.03
N TYR A 239 10.26 6.28 23.82
CA TYR A 239 11.31 7.24 24.16
C TYR A 239 12.15 6.80 25.37
N ILE A 240 11.62 5.97 26.27
CA ILE A 240 12.29 5.58 27.52
C ILE A 240 13.21 4.36 27.29
N GLY A 241 14.28 4.59 26.54
CA GLY A 241 15.39 3.65 26.39
C GLY A 241 16.65 4.03 27.18
N ARG A 242 16.79 5.30 27.61
CA ARG A 242 17.85 5.77 28.53
C ARG A 242 17.36 6.97 29.33
N ASN A 243 17.80 7.02 30.59
CA ASN A 243 17.49 7.98 31.65
C ASN A 243 17.23 9.46 31.25
N THR A 244 16.40 10.11 32.09
CA THR A 244 16.31 11.56 32.42
C THR A 244 15.48 12.52 31.55
N TRP A 245 14.22 12.68 31.97
CA TRP A 245 13.32 13.85 32.17
C TRP A 245 13.51 15.25 31.53
N CYS A 246 12.33 15.89 31.38
CA CYS A 246 11.98 17.33 31.34
C CYS A 246 12.28 18.05 30.01
N VAL A 247 11.29 18.61 29.30
CA VAL A 247 10.24 19.56 29.74
C VAL A 247 8.85 19.13 29.24
#